data_AF-A0A4Y3FQU1-F1
#
_entry.id   AF-A0A4Y3FQU1-F1
#
_cell.length_a   1.000
_cell.length_b   1.000
_cell.length_c   1.000
_cell.angle_alpha   90.00
_cell.angle_beta   90.00
_cell.angle_gamma   90.00
#
_symmetry.space_group_name_H-M   'P 1'
#
loop_
_entity.id
_entity.type
_entity.pdbx_description
1 polymer ?
#
loop_
_entity_poly.entity_id
_entity_poly.type
_entity_poly.pdbx_seq_one_letter_code
_entity_poly.pdbx_strand_id
1 'polypeptide(L)'
;MGYDNPALAYAIIKLVEQFSERPYYLGKIRFNKLIYKIYRKLKDEKNIDLQLPNYWYKFGNATIMELLPDVTETVESIWEGKPREYLVVKSGVTKPELNGNRKRIDTVVREVFKDLGYRKLNRIIEDHYSFAPYEFQQPYLKLREAIETRANKITLDSLGIGKSNIYNLFYEMMSKFEDEEFAEILPEVLEWKSIISYLARHYPNENKEIQTVMEPFIYLISAALAVKTVENAEEKINEFKAWYIKQCELFDTFIQNYKKEFYIKYYQSDTHILSFVKEINAQVVKGL
;
A
#
# COMPACT_ATOMS: atom_id res chain seq x y z
N MET A 1 10.86 -34.59 -7.57
CA MET A 1 9.81 -33.84 -8.28
C MET A 1 10.46 -32.61 -8.88
N GLY A 2 10.21 -32.32 -10.16
CA GLY A 2 10.68 -31.09 -10.78
C GLY A 2 9.92 -29.89 -10.25
N TYR A 3 10.52 -28.71 -10.29
CA TYR A 3 9.82 -27.46 -10.01
C TYR A 3 9.18 -26.97 -11.31
N ASP A 4 7.92 -26.55 -11.28
CA ASP A 4 7.25 -25.96 -12.44
C ASP A 4 7.94 -24.66 -12.90
N ASN A 5 8.59 -23.96 -11.97
CA ASN A 5 9.44 -22.80 -12.25
C ASN A 5 10.78 -22.88 -11.48
N PRO A 6 11.80 -23.56 -12.06
CA PRO A 6 13.09 -23.76 -11.41
C PRO A 6 13.83 -22.45 -11.10
N ALA A 7 13.71 -21.43 -11.96
CA ALA A 7 14.39 -20.15 -11.78
C ALA A 7 13.83 -19.36 -10.59
N LEU A 8 12.49 -19.29 -10.47
CA LEU A 8 11.82 -18.65 -9.34
C LEU A 8 12.12 -19.39 -8.03
N ALA A 9 12.02 -20.73 -8.05
CA ALA A 9 12.37 -21.56 -6.89
C ALA A 9 13.82 -21.30 -6.43
N TYR A 10 14.77 -21.25 -7.37
CA TYR A 10 16.16 -20.92 -7.07
C TYR A 10 16.30 -19.53 -6.46
N ALA A 11 15.67 -18.50 -7.04
CA ALA A 11 15.75 -17.13 -6.55
C ALA A 11 15.18 -16.98 -5.13
N ILE A 12 14.06 -17.65 -4.83
CA ILE A 12 13.45 -17.70 -3.51
C ILE A 12 14.40 -18.35 -2.51
N ILE A 13 14.92 -19.55 -2.80
CA ILE A 13 15.88 -20.25 -1.92
C ILE A 13 17.08 -19.34 -1.65
N LYS A 14 17.67 -18.76 -2.70
CA LYS A 14 18.83 -17.87 -2.56
C LYS A 14 18.54 -16.64 -1.72
N LEU A 15 17.36 -16.02 -1.88
CA LEU A 15 16.94 -14.88 -1.08
C LEU A 15 16.79 -15.27 0.39
N VAL A 16 16.05 -16.35 0.69
CA VAL A 16 15.82 -16.79 2.08
C VAL A 16 17.13 -17.17 2.76
N GLU A 17 18.05 -17.84 2.06
CA GLU A 17 19.40 -18.14 2.55
C GLU A 17 20.23 -16.88 2.90
N GLN A 18 19.94 -15.71 2.32
CA GLN A 18 20.64 -14.48 2.77
C GLN A 18 20.23 -14.05 4.19
N PHE A 19 19.08 -14.54 4.68
CA PHE A 19 18.53 -14.22 5.99
C PHE A 19 18.63 -15.38 6.99
N SER A 20 19.34 -16.47 6.67
CA SER A 20 19.43 -17.63 7.57
C SER A 20 20.35 -17.45 8.77
N GLU A 21 21.20 -16.41 8.77
CA GLU A 21 22.06 -16.08 9.92
C GLU A 21 21.37 -15.06 10.86
N ARG A 22 21.26 -15.41 12.15
CA ARG A 22 20.75 -14.49 13.20
C ARG A 22 21.54 -13.17 13.20
N PRO A 23 20.91 -12.02 13.50
CA PRO A 23 19.56 -11.84 14.06
C PRO A 23 18.45 -11.60 13.02
N TYR A 24 18.71 -11.79 11.73
CA TYR A 24 17.81 -11.33 10.69
C TYR A 24 16.77 -12.39 10.34
N TYR A 25 15.51 -11.98 10.30
CA TYR A 25 14.42 -12.85 9.90
C TYR A 25 13.67 -12.26 8.71
N LEU A 26 13.29 -13.11 7.77
CA LEU A 26 12.58 -12.71 6.57
C LEU A 26 11.07 -12.87 6.76
N GLY A 27 10.42 -11.82 7.28
CA GLY A 27 8.95 -11.77 7.35
C GLY A 27 8.29 -11.61 5.97
N LYS A 28 7.03 -12.04 5.86
CA LYS A 28 6.25 -12.07 4.59
C LYS A 28 6.27 -10.76 3.81
N ILE A 29 6.04 -9.61 4.47
CA ILE A 29 6.03 -8.31 3.78
C ILE A 29 7.41 -8.01 3.18
N ARG A 30 8.50 -8.20 3.94
CA ARG A 30 9.87 -7.98 3.44
C ARG A 30 10.18 -8.93 2.29
N PHE A 31 9.80 -10.20 2.40
CA PHE A 31 9.94 -11.17 1.32
C PHE A 31 9.27 -10.68 0.03
N ASN A 32 7.98 -10.33 0.08
CA ASN A 32 7.22 -9.85 -1.09
C ASN A 32 7.92 -8.67 -1.78
N LYS A 33 8.47 -7.73 -1.00
CA LYS A 33 9.20 -6.60 -1.56
C LYS A 33 10.51 -7.04 -2.22
N LEU A 34 11.36 -7.75 -1.49
CA LEU A 34 12.68 -8.14 -2.00
C LEU A 34 12.59 -9.07 -3.21
N ILE A 35 11.67 -10.05 -3.21
CA ILE A 35 11.52 -10.97 -4.36
C ILE A 35 10.99 -10.24 -5.60
N TYR A 36 10.09 -9.26 -5.44
CA TYR A 36 9.64 -8.45 -6.56
C TYR A 36 10.76 -7.54 -7.11
N LYS A 37 11.60 -6.94 -6.24
CA LYS A 37 12.78 -6.18 -6.70
C LYS A 37 13.76 -7.06 -7.47
N ILE A 38 13.99 -8.29 -7.00
CA ILE A 38 14.78 -9.30 -7.72
C ILE A 38 14.16 -9.62 -9.08
N TYR A 39 12.85 -9.87 -9.13
CA TYR A 39 12.12 -10.12 -10.37
C TYR A 39 12.27 -8.96 -11.37
N ARG A 40 12.03 -7.71 -10.95
CA ARG A 40 12.18 -6.53 -11.83
C ARG A 40 13.61 -6.39 -12.36
N LYS A 41 14.62 -6.50 -11.50
CA LYS A 41 16.03 -6.46 -11.96
C LYS A 41 16.37 -7.58 -12.94
N LEU A 42 15.90 -8.80 -12.69
CA LEU A 42 16.15 -9.92 -13.59
C LEU A 42 15.43 -9.76 -14.93
N LYS A 43 14.17 -9.35 -14.91
CA LYS A 43 13.37 -9.12 -16.12
C LYS A 43 13.92 -7.95 -16.94
N ASP A 44 14.08 -6.79 -16.30
CA ASP A 44 14.40 -5.53 -16.97
C ASP A 44 15.89 -5.42 -17.35
N GLU A 45 16.82 -5.90 -16.50
CA GLU A 45 18.26 -5.72 -16.74
C GLU A 45 18.95 -6.98 -17.29
N LYS A 46 18.39 -8.17 -17.07
CA LYS A 46 19.03 -9.46 -17.43
C LYS A 46 18.22 -10.28 -18.43
N ASN A 47 17.03 -9.83 -18.83
CA ASN A 47 16.08 -10.54 -19.70
C ASN A 47 15.78 -11.96 -19.20
N ILE A 48 15.62 -12.11 -17.89
CA ILE A 48 15.22 -13.36 -17.22
C ILE A 48 13.87 -13.09 -16.56
N ASP A 49 12.80 -13.56 -17.18
CA ASP A 49 11.47 -13.47 -16.59
C ASP A 49 11.27 -14.64 -15.62
N LEU A 50 11.12 -14.32 -14.33
CA LEU A 50 10.83 -15.31 -13.29
C LEU A 50 9.37 -15.76 -13.28
N GLN A 51 8.49 -15.14 -14.09
CA GLN A 51 7.04 -15.37 -14.06
C GLN A 51 6.49 -15.25 -12.63
N LEU A 52 6.92 -14.20 -11.91
CA LEU A 52 6.54 -14.02 -10.51
C LEU A 52 5.03 -13.69 -10.44
N PRO A 53 4.20 -14.52 -9.78
CA PRO A 53 2.78 -14.21 -9.60
C PRO A 53 2.65 -13.04 -8.62
N ASN A 54 2.21 -11.88 -9.10
CA ASN A 54 2.21 -10.66 -8.29
C ASN A 54 1.06 -9.71 -8.65
N TYR A 55 0.76 -8.80 -7.71
CA TYR A 55 -0.25 -7.76 -7.85
C TYR A 55 0.09 -6.58 -6.92
N TRP A 56 -0.50 -5.41 -7.16
CA TRP A 56 -0.34 -4.25 -6.28
C TRP A 56 -1.31 -4.27 -5.10
N TYR A 57 -0.79 -4.02 -3.89
CA TYR A 57 -1.59 -3.91 -2.66
C TYR A 57 -1.20 -2.66 -1.84
N LYS A 58 -1.95 -2.34 -0.77
CA LYS A 58 -1.78 -1.21 0.17
C LYS A 58 -0.34 -0.73 0.45
N PHE A 59 0.65 -1.64 0.43
CA PHE A 59 2.06 -1.37 0.72
C PHE A 59 2.97 -1.54 -0.51
N GLY A 60 2.45 -1.45 -1.73
CA GLY A 60 3.13 -1.78 -2.98
C GLY A 60 2.94 -3.24 -3.41
N ASN A 61 3.68 -3.66 -4.43
CA ASN A 61 3.61 -5.03 -4.98
C ASN A 61 3.70 -6.15 -3.94
N ALA A 62 2.79 -7.10 -4.05
CA ALA A 62 2.66 -8.30 -3.24
C ALA A 62 2.74 -9.54 -4.13
N THR A 63 3.34 -10.59 -3.60
CA THR A 63 3.43 -11.88 -4.27
C THR A 63 2.27 -12.77 -3.81
N ILE A 64 1.72 -13.56 -4.72
CA ILE A 64 0.66 -14.54 -4.42
C ILE A 64 1.33 -15.81 -3.92
N MET A 65 1.42 -15.95 -2.60
CA MET A 65 2.22 -17.00 -1.94
C MET A 65 1.77 -18.41 -2.30
N GLU A 66 0.47 -18.61 -2.54
CA GLU A 66 -0.13 -19.90 -2.90
C GLU A 66 0.32 -20.41 -4.27
N LEU A 67 0.81 -19.53 -5.14
CA LEU A 67 1.28 -19.86 -6.48
C LEU A 67 2.81 -19.96 -6.57
N LEU A 68 3.51 -19.76 -5.44
CA LEU A 68 4.96 -19.88 -5.42
C LEU A 68 5.40 -21.35 -5.39
N PRO A 69 6.59 -21.66 -5.94
CA PRO A 69 7.21 -22.96 -5.74
C PRO A 69 7.30 -23.31 -4.25
N ASP A 70 6.97 -24.56 -3.92
CA ASP A 70 6.88 -25.03 -2.54
C ASP A 70 8.27 -25.29 -1.90
N VAL A 71 9.07 -24.23 -1.75
CA VAL A 71 10.47 -24.28 -1.28
C VAL A 71 10.67 -23.63 0.08
N THR A 72 9.66 -22.93 0.60
CA THR A 72 9.71 -22.24 1.89
C THR A 72 8.60 -22.68 2.82
N GLU A 73 8.87 -22.66 4.12
CA GLU A 73 7.87 -22.80 5.17
C GLU A 73 7.89 -21.59 6.09
N THR A 74 6.75 -21.36 6.76
CA THR A 74 6.66 -20.33 7.79
C THR A 74 6.95 -20.97 9.14
N VAL A 75 7.92 -20.42 9.87
CA VAL A 75 8.23 -20.82 11.24
C VAL A 75 7.89 -19.67 12.18
N GLU A 76 7.37 -20.03 13.36
CA GLU A 76 7.14 -19.07 14.43
C GLU A 76 8.37 -18.99 15.34
N SER A 77 8.73 -17.77 15.73
CA SER A 77 9.71 -17.56 16.79
C SER A 77 9.35 -16.33 17.62
N ILE A 78 9.74 -16.37 18.89
CA ILE A 78 9.47 -15.31 19.86
C ILE A 78 10.59 -14.28 19.76
N TRP A 79 10.23 -13.04 19.41
CA TRP A 79 11.16 -11.92 19.39
C TRP A 79 10.57 -10.76 20.19
N GLU A 80 11.34 -10.24 21.14
CA GLU A 80 10.86 -9.21 22.09
C GLU A 80 9.55 -9.58 22.79
N GLY A 81 9.39 -10.87 23.14
CA GLY A 81 8.19 -11.37 23.82
C GLY A 81 6.94 -11.45 22.96
N LYS A 82 7.05 -11.25 21.63
CA LYS A 82 5.92 -11.38 20.70
C LYS A 82 6.18 -12.51 19.70
N PRO A 83 5.16 -13.36 19.41
CA PRO A 83 5.26 -14.33 18.34
C PRO A 83 5.40 -13.60 17.01
N ARG A 84 6.28 -14.12 16.15
CA ARG A 84 6.50 -13.60 14.81
C ARG A 84 6.72 -14.76 13.84
N GLU A 85 6.15 -14.60 12.67
CA GLU A 85 6.27 -15.53 11.56
C GLU A 85 7.38 -15.13 10.60
N TYR A 86 8.21 -16.10 10.19
CA TYR A 86 9.31 -15.88 9.28
C TYR A 86 9.43 -17.01 8.28
N LEU A 87 9.90 -16.69 7.08
CA LEU A 87 10.14 -17.66 6.02
C LEU A 87 11.53 -18.28 6.18
N VAL A 88 11.57 -19.61 6.13
CA VAL A 88 12.79 -20.41 6.03
C VAL A 88 12.69 -21.36 4.83
N VAL A 89 13.84 -21.82 4.33
CA VAL A 89 13.86 -22.86 3.30
C VAL A 89 13.44 -24.18 3.96
N LYS A 90 12.49 -24.88 3.33
CA LYS A 90 12.02 -26.17 3.83
C LYS A 90 13.16 -27.18 3.93
N SER A 91 13.17 -27.97 4.99
CA SER A 91 14.13 -29.08 5.11
C SER A 91 13.99 -30.08 3.96
N GLY A 92 15.12 -30.56 3.42
CA GLY A 92 15.15 -31.54 2.33
C GLY A 92 14.92 -30.98 0.93
N VAL A 93 14.64 -29.67 0.78
CA VAL A 93 14.51 -29.02 -0.53
C VAL A 93 15.88 -28.91 -1.20
N THR A 94 16.01 -29.46 -2.41
CA THR A 94 17.22 -29.33 -3.22
C THR A 94 17.13 -28.13 -4.15
N LYS A 95 18.25 -27.41 -4.32
CA LYS A 95 18.31 -26.30 -5.29
C LYS A 95 18.10 -26.85 -6.70
N PRO A 96 17.16 -26.30 -7.48
CA PRO A 96 16.99 -26.70 -8.87
C PRO A 96 18.27 -26.49 -9.68
N GLU A 97 18.46 -27.37 -10.67
CA GLU A 97 19.44 -27.14 -11.73
C GLU A 97 18.93 -26.03 -12.66
N LEU A 98 19.83 -25.13 -13.07
CA LEU A 98 19.52 -24.01 -13.94
C LEU A 98 20.41 -24.06 -15.18
N ASN A 99 19.79 -23.98 -16.36
CA ASN A 99 20.48 -23.91 -17.64
C ASN A 99 21.11 -22.51 -17.83
N GLY A 100 22.28 -22.27 -17.21
CA GLY A 100 23.11 -21.07 -17.43
C GLY A 100 22.71 -19.80 -16.64
N ASN A 101 21.50 -19.72 -16.09
CA ASN A 101 21.02 -18.51 -15.39
C ASN A 101 21.51 -18.35 -13.94
N ARG A 102 22.09 -19.41 -13.34
CA ARG A 102 22.50 -19.43 -11.92
C ARG A 102 23.31 -18.20 -11.50
N LYS A 103 24.42 -17.93 -12.19
CA LYS A 103 25.33 -16.81 -11.82
C LYS A 103 24.65 -15.44 -11.90
N ARG A 104 23.72 -15.26 -12.84
CA ARG A 104 22.98 -14.00 -13.02
C ARG A 104 22.00 -13.80 -11.86
N ILE A 105 21.23 -14.84 -11.50
CA ILE A 105 20.32 -14.82 -10.35
C ILE A 105 21.09 -14.58 -9.05
N ASP A 106 22.18 -15.32 -8.81
CA ASP A 106 23.04 -15.14 -7.62
C ASP A 106 23.57 -13.70 -7.49
N THR A 107 23.88 -13.05 -8.61
CA THR A 107 24.37 -11.68 -8.62
C THR A 107 23.27 -10.70 -8.23
N VAL A 108 22.10 -10.79 -8.89
CA VAL A 108 20.97 -9.90 -8.58
C VAL A 108 20.48 -10.07 -7.13
N VAL A 109 20.36 -11.31 -6.65
CA VAL A 109 19.94 -11.57 -5.25
C VAL A 109 20.91 -10.92 -4.26
N ARG A 110 22.22 -11.07 -4.47
CA ARG A 110 23.23 -10.44 -3.61
C ARG A 110 23.20 -8.92 -3.67
N GLU A 111 23.00 -8.34 -4.85
CA GLU A 111 22.88 -6.88 -4.99
C GLU A 111 21.66 -6.32 -4.25
N VAL A 112 20.48 -6.93 -4.46
CA VAL A 112 19.24 -6.52 -3.79
C VAL A 112 19.38 -6.69 -2.28
N PHE A 113 19.97 -7.79 -1.80
CA PHE A 113 20.21 -8.00 -0.39
C PHE A 113 21.20 -6.97 0.19
N LYS A 114 22.29 -6.67 -0.51
CA LYS A 114 23.27 -5.67 -0.07
C LYS A 114 22.64 -4.27 0.03
N ASP A 115 21.76 -3.92 -0.92
CA ASP A 115 21.13 -2.60 -0.94
C ASP A 115 19.98 -2.48 0.07
N LEU A 116 19.06 -3.45 0.10
CA LEU A 116 17.79 -3.36 0.83
C LEU A 116 17.66 -4.33 2.00
N GLY A 117 18.45 -5.41 2.03
CA GLY A 117 18.31 -6.53 2.97
C GLY A 117 18.34 -6.10 4.43
N TYR A 118 19.17 -5.12 4.79
CA TYR A 118 19.29 -4.58 6.15
C TYR A 118 18.54 -3.26 6.38
N ARG A 119 17.88 -2.70 5.36
CA ARG A 119 17.12 -1.45 5.53
C ARG A 119 15.87 -1.67 6.36
N LYS A 120 15.40 -0.60 7.02
CA LYS A 120 14.08 -0.57 7.69
C LYS A 120 12.97 -0.84 6.67
N LEU A 121 11.92 -1.54 7.09
CA LEU A 121 10.83 -1.95 6.18
C LEU A 121 10.20 -0.76 5.45
N ASN A 122 9.97 0.37 6.14
CA ASN A 122 9.39 1.57 5.51
C ASN A 122 10.22 2.07 4.33
N ARG A 123 11.56 2.07 4.43
CA ARG A 123 12.44 2.46 3.31
C ARG A 123 12.33 1.50 2.12
N ILE A 124 12.09 0.22 2.39
CA ILE A 124 11.88 -0.79 1.32
C ILE A 124 10.51 -0.55 0.66
N ILE A 125 9.48 -0.20 1.45
CA ILE A 125 8.16 0.17 0.93
C ILE A 125 8.27 1.43 0.07
N GLU A 126 8.93 2.49 0.53
CA GLU A 126 9.18 3.72 -0.25
C GLU A 126 9.86 3.42 -1.60
N ASP A 127 10.91 2.60 -1.62
CA ASP A 127 11.58 2.17 -2.86
C ASP A 127 10.60 1.46 -3.80
N HIS A 128 9.69 0.64 -3.26
CA HIS A 128 8.69 -0.06 -4.08
C HIS A 128 7.69 0.87 -4.75
N TYR A 129 7.34 1.99 -4.11
CA TYR A 129 6.42 2.95 -4.70
C TYR A 129 7.01 3.60 -5.95
N SER A 130 8.33 3.60 -6.15
CA SER A 130 8.95 4.06 -7.40
C SER A 130 8.52 3.25 -8.63
N PHE A 131 7.97 2.04 -8.43
CA PHE A 131 7.41 1.17 -9.46
C PHE A 131 5.88 1.18 -9.49
N ALA A 132 5.25 2.20 -8.90
CA ALA A 132 3.80 2.33 -8.90
C ALA A 132 3.24 2.39 -10.33
N PRO A 133 2.24 1.56 -10.66
CA PRO A 133 1.60 1.59 -11.98
C PRO A 133 0.80 2.87 -12.25
N TYR A 134 0.38 3.58 -11.20
CA TYR A 134 -0.43 4.81 -11.29
C TYR A 134 0.21 5.95 -10.50
N GLU A 135 0.06 7.18 -11.00
CA GLU A 135 0.78 8.33 -10.44
C GLU A 135 0.29 8.73 -9.05
N PHE A 136 -1.01 8.55 -8.77
CA PHE A 136 -1.60 8.88 -7.46
C PHE A 136 -1.05 8.03 -6.30
N GLN A 137 -0.43 6.88 -6.58
CA GLN A 137 0.00 5.96 -5.52
C GLN A 137 1.17 6.51 -4.71
N GLN A 138 2.03 7.33 -5.32
CA GLN A 138 3.13 8.02 -4.63
C GLN A 138 2.64 9.01 -3.55
N PRO A 139 1.80 10.00 -3.86
CA PRO A 139 1.22 10.88 -2.83
C PRO A 139 0.28 10.13 -1.88
N TYR A 140 -0.37 9.05 -2.32
CA TYR A 140 -1.12 8.15 -1.44
C TYR A 140 -0.24 7.57 -0.31
N LEU A 141 0.99 7.12 -0.61
CA LEU A 141 1.90 6.61 0.43
C LEU A 141 2.15 7.66 1.50
N LYS A 142 2.48 8.90 1.08
CA LYS A 142 2.75 10.02 1.99
C LYS A 142 1.52 10.37 2.83
N LEU A 143 0.34 10.40 2.22
CA LEU A 143 -0.92 10.66 2.91
C LEU A 143 -1.20 9.59 3.97
N ARG A 144 -1.06 8.32 3.61
CA ARG A 144 -1.26 7.18 4.52
C ARG A 144 -0.29 7.24 5.71
N GLU A 145 0.99 7.47 5.45
CA GLU A 145 2.01 7.57 6.50
C GLU A 145 1.76 8.77 7.43
N ALA A 146 1.33 9.91 6.89
CA ALA A 146 0.97 11.06 7.70
C ALA A 146 -0.20 10.75 8.64
N ILE A 147 -1.24 10.07 8.15
CA ILE A 147 -2.42 9.71 8.94
C ILE A 147 -2.06 8.67 10.01
N GLU A 148 -1.36 7.59 9.64
CA GLU A 148 -0.93 6.54 10.56
C GLU A 148 0.01 7.09 11.66
N THR A 149 0.92 8.00 11.32
CA THR A 149 1.85 8.62 12.29
C THR A 149 1.09 9.50 13.29
N ARG A 150 0.13 10.32 12.80
CA ARG A 150 -0.68 11.20 13.65
C ARG A 150 -1.62 10.44 14.58
N ALA A 151 -2.26 9.39 14.09
CA ALA A 151 -3.14 8.54 14.89
C ALA A 151 -2.39 7.91 16.09
N ASN A 152 -1.10 7.60 15.91
CA ASN A 152 -0.24 7.03 16.95
C ASN A 152 0.40 8.08 17.88
N LYS A 153 0.00 9.36 17.81
CA LYS A 153 0.51 10.48 18.65
C LYS A 153 2.02 10.67 18.59
N ILE A 154 2.67 10.29 17.49
CA ILE A 154 4.11 10.53 17.26
C ILE A 154 4.29 11.97 16.77
N THR A 155 5.22 12.71 17.35
CA THR A 155 5.52 14.11 17.00
C THR A 155 6.04 14.21 15.56
N LEU A 156 5.23 14.84 14.70
CA LEU A 156 5.44 15.03 13.25
C LEU A 156 6.72 15.80 12.87
N ASP A 157 7.25 16.59 13.82
CA ASP A 157 8.41 17.44 13.59
C ASP A 157 9.70 16.64 13.31
N SER A 158 9.75 15.37 13.75
CA SER A 158 10.91 14.49 13.56
C SER A 158 11.07 13.91 12.14
N LEU A 159 10.06 14.07 11.27
CA LEU A 159 10.04 13.50 9.91
C LEU A 159 10.10 14.55 8.80
N GLY A 160 10.26 15.83 9.12
CA GLY A 160 10.15 16.92 8.13
C GLY A 160 8.72 17.12 7.60
N ILE A 161 7.74 16.42 8.16
CA ILE A 161 6.29 16.55 7.92
C ILE A 161 5.73 17.69 8.80
N GLY A 162 6.54 18.73 9.03
CA GLY A 162 6.12 19.92 9.74
C GLY A 162 4.95 20.53 8.99
N LYS A 163 3.77 20.60 9.61
CA LYS A 163 2.55 21.19 9.05
C LYS A 163 2.20 20.75 7.61
N SER A 164 2.60 19.57 7.14
CA SER A 164 2.05 19.06 5.88
C SER A 164 0.57 18.83 6.11
N ASN A 165 -0.24 19.75 5.58
CA ASN A 165 -1.68 19.73 5.75
C ASN A 165 -2.18 18.43 5.12
N ILE A 166 -2.88 17.57 5.88
CA ILE A 166 -3.50 16.35 5.34
C ILE A 166 -4.29 16.69 4.07
N TYR A 167 -4.93 17.87 4.08
CA TYR A 167 -5.62 18.43 2.94
C TYR A 167 -4.73 18.60 1.69
N ASN A 168 -3.49 19.08 1.83
CA ASN A 168 -2.58 19.26 0.69
C ASN A 168 -2.10 17.91 0.13
N LEU A 169 -1.78 16.96 1.01
CA LEU A 169 -1.38 15.60 0.60
C LEU A 169 -2.55 14.88 -0.09
N PHE A 170 -3.76 15.04 0.44
CA PHE A 170 -4.98 14.55 -0.16
C PHE A 170 -5.23 15.18 -1.54
N TYR A 171 -5.09 16.51 -1.65
CA TYR A 171 -5.25 17.22 -2.90
C TYR A 171 -4.22 16.78 -3.95
N GLU A 172 -2.95 16.62 -3.55
CA GLU A 172 -1.90 16.09 -4.43
C GLU A 172 -2.27 14.69 -4.95
N MET A 173 -2.74 13.80 -4.06
CA MET A 173 -3.19 12.46 -4.45
C MET A 173 -4.36 12.51 -5.45
N MET A 174 -5.42 13.26 -5.14
CA MET A 174 -6.60 13.33 -6.01
C MET A 174 -6.35 14.09 -7.31
N SER A 175 -5.35 14.97 -7.38
CA SER A 175 -4.98 15.65 -8.63
C SER A 175 -4.34 14.74 -9.67
N LYS A 176 -3.85 13.57 -9.23
CA LYS A 176 -3.20 12.54 -10.06
C LYS A 176 -4.05 11.29 -10.20
N PHE A 177 -5.26 11.28 -9.66
CA PHE A 177 -6.14 10.13 -9.72
C PHE A 177 -6.67 9.97 -11.15
N GLU A 178 -6.53 8.79 -11.73
CA GLU A 178 -6.89 8.50 -13.11
C GLU A 178 -8.39 8.14 -13.21
N ASP A 179 -9.26 9.16 -13.28
CA ASP A 179 -10.73 9.01 -13.30
C ASP A 179 -11.23 8.00 -14.35
N GLU A 180 -10.62 7.97 -15.55
CA GLU A 180 -10.99 7.04 -16.64
C GLU A 180 -10.69 5.58 -16.30
N GLU A 181 -9.58 5.34 -15.59
CA GLU A 181 -9.19 3.99 -15.20
C GLU A 181 -10.09 3.44 -14.09
N PHE A 182 -10.63 4.29 -13.22
CA PHE A 182 -11.45 3.91 -12.07
C PHE A 182 -12.91 4.38 -12.19
N ALA A 183 -13.42 4.48 -13.42
CA ALA A 183 -14.73 5.05 -13.72
C ALA A 183 -15.88 4.34 -12.99
N GLU A 184 -15.73 3.04 -12.72
CA GLU A 184 -16.75 2.20 -12.08
C GLU A 184 -16.99 2.50 -10.59
N ILE A 185 -16.04 3.15 -9.90
CA ILE A 185 -16.14 3.58 -8.50
C ILE A 185 -16.10 5.10 -8.35
N LEU A 186 -16.04 5.82 -9.47
CA LEU A 186 -15.86 7.26 -9.48
C LEU A 186 -16.95 8.01 -8.69
N PRO A 187 -18.26 7.67 -8.81
CA PRO A 187 -19.31 8.37 -8.04
C PRO A 187 -19.07 8.33 -6.53
N GLU A 188 -18.80 7.15 -5.97
CA GLU A 188 -18.56 6.95 -4.54
C GLU A 188 -17.23 7.59 -4.11
N VAL A 189 -16.20 7.51 -4.96
CA VAL A 189 -14.91 8.18 -4.72
C VAL A 189 -15.06 9.70 -4.70
N LEU A 190 -15.91 10.29 -5.54
CA LEU A 190 -16.18 11.74 -5.54
C LEU A 190 -16.93 12.18 -4.27
N GLU A 191 -17.87 11.37 -3.81
CA GLU A 191 -18.57 11.64 -2.55
C GLU A 191 -17.62 11.54 -1.35
N TRP A 192 -16.83 10.47 -1.28
CA TRP A 192 -15.77 10.31 -0.31
C TRP A 192 -14.76 11.46 -0.34
N LYS A 193 -14.32 11.88 -1.53
CA LYS A 193 -13.41 13.00 -1.75
C LYS A 193 -13.96 14.28 -1.13
N SER A 194 -15.25 14.52 -1.27
CA SER A 194 -15.92 15.71 -0.70
C SER A 194 -15.90 15.68 0.83
N ILE A 195 -16.24 14.53 1.42
CA ILE A 195 -16.25 14.33 2.88
C ILE A 195 -14.85 14.53 3.46
N ILE A 196 -13.85 13.83 2.92
CA ILE A 196 -12.50 13.89 3.48
C ILE A 196 -11.81 15.22 3.23
N SER A 197 -12.07 15.88 2.10
CA SER A 197 -11.59 17.25 1.86
C SER A 197 -12.11 18.20 2.93
N TYR A 198 -13.39 18.10 3.27
CA TYR A 198 -14.00 18.94 4.29
C TYR A 198 -13.41 18.65 5.68
N LEU A 199 -13.30 17.38 6.06
CA LEU A 199 -12.70 16.99 7.34
C LEU A 199 -11.24 17.46 7.45
N ALA A 200 -10.43 17.22 6.41
CA ALA A 200 -9.03 17.63 6.41
C ALA A 200 -8.84 19.15 6.46
N ARG A 201 -9.79 19.93 5.91
CA ARG A 201 -9.76 21.39 5.89
C ARG A 201 -10.25 22.02 7.19
N HIS A 202 -11.38 21.57 7.71
CA HIS A 202 -12.07 22.20 8.85
C HIS A 202 -11.75 21.53 10.19
N TYR A 203 -11.36 20.25 10.16
CA TYR A 203 -11.06 19.44 11.34
C TYR A 203 -9.68 18.76 11.23
N PRO A 204 -8.59 19.50 10.96
CA PRO A 204 -7.26 18.93 10.66
C PRO A 204 -6.62 18.16 11.84
N ASN A 205 -7.18 18.29 13.05
CA ASN A 205 -6.73 17.59 14.25
C ASN A 205 -7.53 16.30 14.54
N GLU A 206 -8.64 16.06 13.83
CA GLU A 206 -9.48 14.87 13.99
C GLU A 206 -8.91 13.66 13.25
N ASN A 207 -7.66 13.30 13.58
CA ASN A 207 -6.91 12.27 12.86
C ASN A 207 -7.61 10.91 12.86
N LYS A 208 -8.32 10.58 13.96
CA LYS A 208 -9.07 9.32 14.06
C LYS A 208 -10.23 9.30 13.07
N GLU A 209 -10.96 10.40 12.93
CA GLU A 209 -12.08 10.49 11.98
C GLU A 209 -11.59 10.44 10.54
N ILE A 210 -10.53 11.20 10.22
CA ILE A 210 -9.89 11.15 8.91
C ILE A 210 -9.41 9.72 8.59
N GLN A 211 -8.83 9.02 9.57
CA GLN A 211 -8.42 7.62 9.42
C GLN A 211 -9.63 6.69 9.17
N THR A 212 -10.71 6.85 9.93
CA THR A 212 -11.95 6.07 9.76
C THR A 212 -12.52 6.21 8.36
N VAL A 213 -12.48 7.41 7.78
CA VAL A 213 -12.96 7.66 6.42
C VAL A 213 -11.97 7.19 5.33
N MET A 214 -10.67 7.23 5.61
CA MET A 214 -9.63 6.74 4.67
C MET A 214 -9.60 5.22 4.55
N GLU A 215 -9.83 4.49 5.64
CA GLU A 215 -9.57 3.06 5.69
C GLU A 215 -10.41 2.26 4.67
N PRO A 216 -11.73 2.48 4.52
CA PRO A 216 -12.53 1.85 3.47
C PRO A 216 -12.02 2.15 2.05
N PHE A 217 -11.59 3.40 1.78
CA PHE A 217 -11.02 3.78 0.49
C PHE A 217 -9.71 3.05 0.20
N ILE A 218 -8.85 2.88 1.21
CA ILE A 218 -7.60 2.09 1.09
C ILE A 218 -7.90 0.66 0.63
N TYR A 219 -8.91 0.01 1.22
CA TYR A 219 -9.27 -1.36 0.83
C TYR A 219 -9.90 -1.41 -0.57
N LEU A 220 -10.78 -0.46 -0.90
CA LEU A 220 -11.36 -0.35 -2.24
C LEU A 220 -10.28 -0.24 -3.31
N ILE A 221 -9.39 0.75 -3.19
CA ILE A 221 -8.32 0.99 -4.15
C ILE A 221 -7.34 -0.17 -4.19
N SER A 222 -7.02 -0.79 -3.05
CA SER A 222 -6.19 -2.00 -3.03
C SER A 222 -6.81 -3.15 -3.83
N ALA A 223 -8.12 -3.32 -3.75
CA ALA A 223 -8.82 -4.36 -4.50
C ALA A 223 -8.91 -4.04 -6.01
N ALA A 224 -9.21 -2.80 -6.37
CA ALA A 224 -9.20 -2.35 -7.75
C ALA A 224 -7.81 -2.55 -8.40
N LEU A 225 -6.77 -2.12 -7.69
CA LEU A 225 -5.38 -2.30 -8.14
C LEU A 225 -5.01 -3.77 -8.27
N ALA A 226 -5.42 -4.63 -7.34
CA ALA A 226 -5.13 -6.07 -7.43
C ALA A 226 -5.70 -6.70 -8.71
N VAL A 227 -6.90 -6.31 -9.12
CA VAL A 227 -7.51 -6.75 -10.38
C VAL A 227 -6.74 -6.19 -11.59
N LYS A 228 -6.40 -4.91 -11.58
CA LYS A 228 -5.79 -4.20 -12.71
C LYS A 228 -4.30 -4.52 -12.93
N THR A 229 -3.61 -5.01 -11.90
CA THR A 229 -2.14 -5.15 -11.90
C THR A 229 -1.67 -6.58 -11.70
N VAL A 230 -2.58 -7.56 -11.76
CA VAL A 230 -2.21 -8.97 -11.67
C VAL A 230 -1.30 -9.37 -12.84
N GLU A 231 -0.16 -9.98 -12.52
CA GLU A 231 0.79 -10.52 -13.48
C GLU A 231 1.09 -11.99 -13.14
N ASN A 232 1.17 -12.85 -14.18
CA ASN A 232 1.54 -14.28 -14.08
C ASN A 232 0.68 -15.08 -13.08
N ALA A 233 -0.61 -14.76 -12.99
CA ALA A 233 -1.56 -15.35 -12.05
C ALA A 233 -3.01 -15.19 -12.52
N GLU A 234 -3.26 -15.43 -13.80
CA GLU A 234 -4.56 -15.28 -14.44
C GLU A 234 -5.64 -16.12 -13.74
N GLU A 235 -5.28 -17.27 -13.15
CA GLU A 235 -6.18 -18.12 -12.38
C GLU A 235 -6.74 -17.42 -11.12
N LYS A 236 -6.07 -16.37 -10.61
CA LYS A 236 -6.50 -15.59 -9.44
C LYS A 236 -7.37 -14.39 -9.79
N ILE A 237 -7.48 -14.03 -11.07
CA ILE A 237 -8.19 -12.81 -11.47
C ILE A 237 -9.66 -12.81 -11.06
N ASN A 238 -10.34 -13.96 -11.12
CA ASN A 238 -11.74 -14.08 -10.72
C ASN A 238 -11.93 -13.92 -9.21
N GLU A 239 -10.97 -14.41 -8.42
CA GLU A 239 -10.95 -14.22 -6.96
C GLU A 239 -10.77 -12.74 -6.61
N PHE A 240 -9.84 -12.05 -7.26
CA PHE A 240 -9.66 -10.61 -7.07
C PHE A 240 -10.84 -9.79 -7.56
N LYS A 241 -11.50 -10.17 -8.66
CA LYS A 241 -12.74 -9.51 -9.11
C LYS A 241 -13.86 -9.67 -8.09
N ALA A 242 -14.05 -10.86 -7.54
CA ALA A 242 -15.05 -11.10 -6.49
C ALA A 242 -14.73 -10.29 -5.23
N TRP A 243 -13.45 -10.23 -4.83
CA TRP A 243 -13.01 -9.38 -3.73
C TRP A 243 -13.27 -7.89 -4.01
N TYR A 244 -12.96 -7.42 -5.22
CA TYR A 244 -13.19 -6.04 -5.62
C TYR A 244 -14.67 -5.65 -5.59
N ILE A 245 -15.55 -6.46 -6.18
CA ILE A 245 -17.02 -6.25 -6.13
C ILE A 245 -17.49 -6.10 -4.68
N LYS A 246 -17.04 -7.00 -3.80
CA LYS A 246 -17.35 -6.92 -2.36
C LYS A 246 -16.84 -5.62 -1.73
N GLN A 247 -15.65 -5.15 -2.09
CA GLN A 247 -15.14 -3.88 -1.57
C GLN A 247 -15.94 -2.68 -2.10
N CYS A 248 -16.41 -2.70 -3.35
CA CYS A 248 -17.31 -1.66 -3.87
C CYS A 248 -18.59 -1.58 -3.03
N GLU A 249 -19.25 -2.71 -2.79
CA GLU A 249 -20.48 -2.78 -1.99
C GLU A 249 -20.28 -2.27 -0.55
N LEU A 250 -19.17 -2.68 0.08
CA LEU A 250 -18.81 -2.24 1.43
C LEU A 250 -18.51 -0.74 1.48
N PHE A 251 -17.82 -0.22 0.46
CA PHE A 251 -17.47 1.18 0.39
C PHE A 251 -18.70 2.06 0.16
N ASP A 252 -19.57 1.71 -0.78
CA ASP A 252 -20.83 2.43 -1.00
C ASP A 252 -21.69 2.44 0.27
N THR A 253 -21.90 1.27 0.88
CA THR A 253 -22.65 1.15 2.13
C THR A 253 -22.04 2.02 3.24
N PHE A 254 -20.71 2.04 3.34
CA PHE A 254 -20.01 2.89 4.30
C PHE A 254 -20.27 4.38 4.03
N ILE A 255 -20.09 4.83 2.78
CA ILE A 255 -20.25 6.24 2.40
C ILE A 255 -21.69 6.71 2.61
N GLN A 256 -22.69 5.93 2.19
CA GLN A 256 -24.10 6.31 2.39
C GLN A 256 -24.46 6.46 3.87
N ASN A 257 -23.96 5.55 4.72
CA ASN A 257 -24.20 5.64 6.16
C ASN A 257 -23.43 6.80 6.81
N TYR A 258 -22.16 6.96 6.45
CA TYR A 258 -21.29 7.98 7.01
C TYR A 258 -21.72 9.39 6.61
N LYS A 259 -22.25 9.56 5.38
CA LYS A 259 -22.81 10.82 4.88
C LYS A 259 -23.82 11.43 5.86
N LYS A 260 -24.72 10.62 6.41
CA LYS A 260 -25.73 11.09 7.37
C LYS A 260 -25.09 11.59 8.66
N GLU A 261 -24.13 10.85 9.21
CA GLU A 261 -23.38 11.28 10.40
C GLU A 261 -22.60 12.58 10.11
N PHE A 262 -21.93 12.62 8.95
CA PHE A 262 -21.17 13.77 8.51
C PHE A 262 -22.00 15.06 8.50
N TYR A 263 -23.20 15.02 7.90
CA TYR A 263 -24.06 16.20 7.85
C TYR A 263 -24.63 16.63 9.19
N ILE A 264 -24.79 15.71 10.15
CA ILE A 264 -25.30 16.02 11.49
C ILE A 264 -24.19 16.57 12.38
N LYS A 265 -22.98 16.01 12.30
CA LYS A 265 -21.92 16.18 13.29
C LYS A 265 -20.84 17.18 12.85
N TYR A 266 -20.49 17.17 11.56
CA TYR A 266 -19.33 17.89 11.04
C TYR A 266 -19.71 19.02 10.08
N TYR A 267 -20.72 18.79 9.24
CA TYR A 267 -21.12 19.80 8.29
C TYR A 267 -21.79 20.97 9.02
N GLN A 268 -21.11 22.10 9.07
CA GLN A 268 -21.68 23.35 9.48
C GLN A 268 -22.03 24.08 8.19
N SER A 269 -23.32 24.17 7.85
CA SER A 269 -23.75 25.02 6.74
C SER A 269 -23.18 26.41 6.99
N ASP A 270 -22.26 26.85 6.13
CA ASP A 270 -21.40 28.02 6.30
C ASP A 270 -21.93 29.04 7.33
N THR A 271 -21.40 28.93 8.55
CA THR A 271 -21.40 30.02 9.53
C THR A 271 -20.69 31.26 8.99
N HIS A 272 -20.01 31.15 7.84
CA HIS A 272 -19.52 32.26 7.01
C HIS A 272 -20.63 33.19 6.51
N ILE A 273 -21.81 32.69 6.15
CA ILE A 273 -22.92 33.56 5.74
C ILE A 273 -23.45 34.33 6.96
N LEU A 274 -23.59 33.67 8.11
CA LEU A 274 -24.05 34.31 9.34
C LEU A 274 -23.02 35.27 9.96
N SER A 275 -21.72 34.99 9.85
CA SER A 275 -20.68 35.91 10.29
C SER A 275 -20.56 37.12 9.37
N PHE A 276 -20.62 36.93 8.05
CA PHE A 276 -20.61 38.00 7.06
C PHE A 276 -21.88 38.87 7.14
N VAL A 277 -23.06 38.26 7.33
CA VAL A 277 -24.31 39.00 7.58
C VAL A 277 -24.28 39.75 8.92
N LYS A 278 -23.67 39.18 9.97
CA LYS A 278 -23.44 39.91 11.23
C LYS A 278 -22.46 41.07 11.07
N GLU A 279 -21.41 40.91 10.26
CA GLU A 279 -20.44 41.96 9.97
C GLU A 279 -21.06 43.11 9.17
N ILE A 280 -21.86 42.79 8.14
CA ILE A 280 -22.64 43.76 7.37
C ILE A 280 -23.64 44.48 8.29
N ASN A 281 -24.41 43.74 9.10
CA ASN A 281 -25.37 44.36 10.02
C ASN A 281 -24.68 45.24 11.08
N ALA A 282 -23.50 44.86 11.57
CA ALA A 282 -22.74 45.67 12.51
C ALA A 282 -22.16 46.95 11.87
N GLN A 283 -21.84 46.92 10.58
CA GLN A 283 -21.42 48.11 9.82
C GLN A 283 -22.60 49.04 9.48
N VAL A 284 -23.78 48.49 9.18
CA VAL A 284 -25.00 49.26 8.93
C VAL A 284 -25.52 49.95 10.20
N VAL A 285 -25.47 49.29 11.36
CA VAL A 285 -25.90 49.87 12.65
C VAL A 285 -24.92 50.94 13.16
N LYS A 286 -23.65 50.92 12.74
CA LYS A 286 -22.66 51.96 13.07
C LYS A 286 -22.68 53.18 12.12
N GLY A 287 -23.47 53.11 11.04
CA GLY A 287 -23.63 54.16 10.04
C GLY A 287 -24.95 54.93 10.12
N LEU A 288 -25.75 54.71 11.17
CA LEU A 288 -26.94 55.46 11.57
C LEU A 288 -26.68 56.14 12.92
#